data_AF-A0A1Q3BXV5-F1
#
_entry.id   AF-A0A1Q3BXV5-F1
#
_cell.length_a   1.000
_cell.length_b   1.000
_cell.length_c   1.000
_cell.angle_alpha   90.00
_cell.angle_beta   90.00
_cell.angle_gamma   90.00
#
_symmetry.space_group_name_H-M   'P 1'
#
loop_
_entity.id
_entity.type
_entity.pdbx_description
1 polymer ?
#
loop_
_entity_poly.entity_id
_entity_poly.type
_entity_poly.pdbx_seq_one_letter_code
_entity_poly.pdbx_strand_id
1 'polypeptide(L)'
;MGSGWILNWVLFLGFLSSCVYGLGVNWGTMATHKLPPKTVVQMMKDNGIKKVKLFDADENTMGALAGSNIEVMVAIPNDQLMAMNEYKRAKEWVKTNVTRYNFTGGVSIKYVAVGNEPFLSSYNGSFTNITFPALQNIQNALNEAGFGDSIKATVPSNADVYATPSNNDVPSAGRFRSDISGIMTQIVQFLNNSNAPLTVNIYPFLSLYGNDDFPINYAFFDGGYSITDNGIAYTNVFDANFDTLVSSLKAVGLGDLPIIVGEVGWPTDGDKNANSGYAYRFYNGLLPRLAANKGTPLRPGNIEVYLFGLLDEDAKSIAPGSFERHWGIFKYDGQPKFAMDLSGQGQNKLLVGAQNVQYLPTKWCTFNPNAKDMSKLADNVNYACTYADCTALGYGSSCNNLDANGNVSYAFNSYYQVQNQDDLACNFQGLAMVTTQNISQGSCNFTIEIDSSSSSLGPSLWGLAYLAVLTVMLL
;
A
#
# COMPACT_ATOMS: atom_id res chain seq x y z
N MET A 1 -63.48 -19.48 23.04
CA MET A 1 -62.41 -18.54 23.47
C MET A 1 -61.09 -19.24 23.28
N GLY A 2 -60.51 -19.15 22.09
CA GLY A 2 -59.21 -19.74 21.75
C GLY A 2 -58.20 -18.62 21.54
N SER A 3 -57.23 -18.50 22.44
CA SER A 3 -56.13 -17.54 22.36
C SER A 3 -54.90 -18.26 21.79
N GLY A 4 -54.70 -18.13 20.49
CA GLY A 4 -53.47 -18.54 19.80
C GLY A 4 -52.38 -17.50 20.02
N TRP A 5 -51.23 -17.93 20.54
CA TRP A 5 -50.02 -17.13 20.67
C TRP A 5 -49.21 -17.31 19.38
N ILE A 6 -49.07 -16.24 18.59
CA ILE A 6 -48.18 -16.20 17.43
C ILE A 6 -46.83 -15.69 17.92
N LEU A 7 -45.82 -16.56 17.91
CA LEU A 7 -44.42 -16.23 18.17
C LEU A 7 -43.81 -15.63 16.89
N ASN A 8 -43.55 -14.33 16.86
CA ASN A 8 -42.80 -13.68 15.79
C ASN A 8 -41.30 -13.98 15.96
N TRP A 9 -40.79 -14.92 15.17
CA TRP A 9 -39.34 -15.09 14.99
C TRP A 9 -38.82 -14.01 14.05
N VAL A 10 -38.16 -13.00 14.61
CA VAL A 10 -37.36 -12.05 13.82
C VAL A 10 -36.07 -12.76 13.42
N LEU A 11 -36.01 -13.26 12.19
CA LEU A 11 -34.78 -13.71 11.55
C LEU A 11 -33.88 -12.49 11.31
N PHE A 12 -32.91 -12.28 12.21
CA PHE A 12 -31.72 -11.49 11.88
C PHE A 12 -30.90 -12.29 10.86
N LEU A 13 -31.21 -12.11 9.57
CA LEU A 13 -30.27 -12.42 8.50
C LEU A 13 -29.13 -11.40 8.60
N GLY A 14 -28.14 -11.70 9.44
CA GLY A 14 -26.85 -11.08 9.35
C GLY A 14 -26.30 -11.37 7.95
N PHE A 15 -26.18 -10.34 7.12
CA PHE A 15 -25.35 -10.41 5.92
C PHE A 15 -23.92 -10.65 6.39
N LEU A 16 -23.53 -11.93 6.51
CA LEU A 16 -22.14 -12.33 6.54
C LEU A 16 -21.57 -11.91 5.18
N SER A 17 -20.95 -10.73 5.14
CA SER A 17 -20.11 -10.32 4.03
C SER A 17 -18.97 -11.32 3.97
N SER A 18 -19.13 -12.37 3.16
CA SER A 18 -18.12 -13.38 2.94
C SER A 18 -17.02 -12.76 2.07
N CYS A 19 -16.00 -12.18 2.70
CA CYS A 19 -14.81 -11.77 1.98
C CYS A 19 -14.09 -12.99 1.40
N VAL A 20 -13.33 -12.76 0.34
CA VAL A 20 -12.50 -13.81 -0.26
C VAL A 20 -11.52 -14.36 0.79
N TYR A 21 -11.47 -15.68 0.92
CA TYR A 21 -10.53 -16.36 1.81
C TYR A 21 -9.10 -16.09 1.35
N GLY A 22 -8.25 -15.54 2.25
CA GLY A 22 -6.87 -15.15 1.91
C GLY A 22 -6.70 -13.72 1.41
N LEU A 23 -7.75 -12.89 1.42
CA LEU A 23 -7.65 -11.47 1.06
C LEU A 23 -7.30 -10.60 2.28
N GLY A 24 -6.26 -9.79 2.12
CA GLY A 24 -5.84 -8.75 3.05
C GLY A 24 -5.68 -7.39 2.39
N VAL A 25 -5.27 -6.40 3.19
CA VAL A 25 -4.93 -5.05 2.71
C VAL A 25 -3.61 -4.61 3.32
N ASN A 26 -2.94 -3.70 2.64
CA ASN A 26 -1.78 -2.99 3.15
C ASN A 26 -2.23 -1.72 3.88
N TRP A 27 -1.84 -1.58 5.14
CA TRP A 27 -2.09 -0.37 5.92
C TRP A 27 -0.79 0.44 6.05
N GLY A 28 -0.60 1.34 5.09
CA GLY A 28 0.43 2.37 5.14
C GLY A 28 0.01 3.54 6.03
N THR A 29 0.99 4.21 6.64
CA THR A 29 0.75 5.33 7.55
C THR A 29 1.54 6.59 7.18
N MET A 30 2.07 6.68 5.95
CA MET A 30 2.80 7.86 5.46
C MET A 30 1.83 8.97 5.05
N ALA A 31 1.12 9.53 6.02
CA ALA A 31 0.23 10.67 5.83
C ALA A 31 0.55 11.82 6.79
N THR A 32 0.35 13.07 6.32
CA THR A 32 0.52 14.28 7.13
C THR A 32 -0.53 14.35 8.24
N HIS A 33 -1.74 13.87 7.96
CA HIS A 33 -2.84 13.76 8.91
C HIS A 33 -3.43 12.36 8.84
N LYS A 34 -3.37 11.65 9.96
CA LYS A 34 -3.75 10.24 10.02
C LYS A 34 -5.14 10.09 10.62
N LEU A 35 -5.94 9.20 10.05
CA LEU A 35 -7.10 8.67 10.77
C LEU A 35 -6.64 7.97 12.06
N PRO A 36 -7.43 8.06 13.15
CA PRO A 36 -7.15 7.32 14.36
C PRO A 36 -7.05 5.81 14.07
N PRO A 37 -6.02 5.10 14.58
CA PRO A 37 -5.83 3.67 14.28
C PRO A 37 -7.06 2.78 14.57
N LYS A 38 -7.82 3.08 15.63
CA LYS A 38 -9.06 2.38 15.96
C LYS A 38 -10.15 2.57 14.88
N THR A 39 -10.22 3.74 14.27
CA THR A 39 -11.12 4.02 13.15
C THR A 39 -10.76 3.15 11.95
N VAL A 40 -9.46 3.06 11.61
CA VAL A 40 -9.00 2.23 10.49
C VAL A 40 -9.26 0.74 10.75
N VAL A 41 -9.04 0.25 11.97
CA VAL A 41 -9.40 -1.12 12.37
C VAL A 41 -10.91 -1.36 12.25
N GLN A 42 -11.73 -0.39 12.64
CA GLN A 42 -13.18 -0.51 12.50
C GLN A 42 -13.61 -0.53 11.02
N MET A 43 -13.01 0.29 10.15
CA MET A 43 -13.23 0.23 8.70
C MET A 43 -12.90 -1.15 8.13
N MET A 44 -11.77 -1.75 8.54
CA MET A 44 -11.42 -3.11 8.10
C MET A 44 -12.50 -4.11 8.54
N LYS A 45 -12.98 -4.03 9.78
CA LYS A 45 -14.04 -4.91 10.30
C LYS A 45 -15.37 -4.72 9.58
N ASP A 46 -15.79 -3.49 9.34
CA ASP A 46 -17.06 -3.14 8.68
C ASP A 46 -17.09 -3.64 7.23
N ASN A 47 -15.93 -3.72 6.59
CA ASN A 47 -15.76 -4.25 5.24
C ASN A 47 -15.37 -5.74 5.21
N GLY A 48 -15.34 -6.42 6.36
CA GLY A 48 -15.06 -7.85 6.46
C GLY A 48 -13.59 -8.25 6.22
N ILE A 49 -12.66 -7.29 6.15
CA ILE A 49 -11.23 -7.54 5.97
C ILE A 49 -10.68 -8.24 7.21
N LYS A 50 -9.96 -9.36 7.00
CA LYS A 50 -9.44 -10.23 8.07
C LYS A 50 -7.92 -10.30 8.13
N LYS A 51 -7.21 -9.69 7.19
CA LYS A 51 -5.75 -9.69 7.13
C LYS A 51 -5.22 -8.29 6.83
N VAL A 52 -4.12 -7.91 7.47
CA VAL A 52 -3.45 -6.64 7.22
C VAL A 52 -1.93 -6.83 7.20
N LYS A 53 -1.27 -6.21 6.21
CA LYS A 53 0.18 -6.04 6.18
C LYS A 53 0.52 -4.60 6.59
N LEU A 54 1.43 -4.47 7.56
CA LEU A 54 2.00 -3.20 8.01
C LEU A 54 3.37 -2.98 7.37
N PHE A 55 3.88 -1.76 7.44
CA PHE A 55 5.23 -1.40 6.96
C PHE A 55 6.22 -1.09 8.09
N ASP A 56 5.74 -1.13 9.34
CA ASP A 56 6.52 -1.00 10.56
C ASP A 56 5.86 -1.83 11.70
N ALA A 57 6.24 -1.53 12.93
CA ALA A 57 5.65 -2.09 14.16
C ALA A 57 5.20 -0.97 15.13
N ASP A 58 4.61 0.11 14.61
CA ASP A 58 4.12 1.23 15.42
C ASP A 58 3.18 0.77 16.55
N GLU A 59 3.43 1.27 17.77
CA GLU A 59 2.70 0.84 18.97
C GLU A 59 1.22 1.24 18.95
N ASN A 60 0.86 2.39 18.37
CA ASN A 60 -0.54 2.81 18.30
C ASN A 60 -1.34 1.93 17.34
N THR A 61 -0.73 1.60 16.20
CA THR A 61 -1.29 0.71 15.18
C THR A 61 -1.46 -0.71 15.72
N MET A 62 -0.40 -1.27 16.31
CA MET A 62 -0.42 -2.60 16.93
C MET A 62 -1.40 -2.66 18.11
N GLY A 63 -1.42 -1.62 18.95
CA GLY A 63 -2.36 -1.50 20.07
C GLY A 63 -3.82 -1.44 19.61
N ALA A 64 -4.13 -0.80 18.49
CA ALA A 64 -5.48 -0.78 17.93
C ALA A 64 -5.91 -2.12 17.30
N LEU A 65 -4.95 -2.91 16.80
CA LEU A 65 -5.20 -4.24 16.25
C LEU A 65 -5.42 -5.31 17.34
N ALA A 66 -4.99 -5.06 18.58
CA ALA A 66 -5.19 -5.98 19.68
C ALA A 66 -6.69 -6.27 19.90
N GLY A 67 -7.06 -7.55 19.96
CA GLY A 67 -8.44 -7.99 20.15
C GLY A 67 -9.35 -7.83 18.92
N SER A 68 -8.81 -7.40 17.77
CA SER A 68 -9.59 -7.24 16.53
C SER A 68 -9.86 -8.56 15.79
N ASN A 69 -9.06 -9.59 16.06
CA ASN A 69 -8.99 -10.85 15.29
C ASN A 69 -8.60 -10.67 13.80
N ILE A 70 -8.02 -9.52 13.44
CA ILE A 70 -7.39 -9.32 12.12
C ILE A 70 -5.99 -9.96 12.19
N GLU A 71 -5.67 -10.84 11.25
CA GLU A 71 -4.33 -11.40 11.10
C GLU A 71 -3.34 -10.35 10.61
N VAL A 72 -2.15 -10.30 11.21
CA VAL A 72 -1.17 -9.24 10.97
C VAL A 72 0.13 -9.81 10.40
N MET A 73 0.57 -9.25 9.28
CA MET A 73 1.98 -9.26 8.85
C MET A 73 2.62 -7.96 9.32
N VAL A 74 3.41 -8.04 10.40
CA VAL A 74 4.15 -6.89 10.96
C VAL A 74 5.48 -6.75 10.23
N ALA A 75 6.02 -5.54 10.08
CA ALA A 75 7.21 -5.32 9.26
C ALA A 75 8.38 -4.69 10.00
N ILE A 76 9.57 -5.02 9.52
CA ILE A 76 10.85 -4.39 9.85
C ILE A 76 11.21 -3.51 8.66
N PRO A 77 11.24 -2.17 8.81
CA PRO A 77 11.63 -1.29 7.73
C PRO A 77 13.08 -1.52 7.26
N ASN A 78 13.38 -1.16 6.01
CA ASN A 78 14.69 -1.42 5.39
C ASN A 78 15.87 -0.80 6.16
N ASP A 79 15.67 0.37 6.77
CA ASP A 79 16.69 1.08 7.57
C ASP A 79 17.05 0.35 8.88
N GLN A 80 16.22 -0.58 9.34
CA GLN A 80 16.47 -1.42 10.52
C GLN A 80 17.15 -2.75 10.21
N LEU A 81 17.27 -3.14 8.93
CA LEU A 81 17.83 -4.44 8.54
C LEU A 81 19.26 -4.63 9.06
N MET A 82 20.10 -3.59 8.98
CA MET A 82 21.48 -3.65 9.50
C MET A 82 21.50 -3.95 10.99
N ALA A 83 20.65 -3.30 11.78
CA ALA A 83 20.57 -3.54 13.21
C ALA A 83 20.11 -4.97 13.55
N MET A 84 19.28 -5.59 12.71
CA MET A 84 18.83 -6.97 12.89
C MET A 84 19.91 -8.03 12.58
N ASN A 85 21.07 -7.63 12.04
CA ASN A 85 22.22 -8.53 11.90
C ASN A 85 22.86 -8.84 13.27
N GLU A 86 22.63 -8.00 14.29
CA GLU A 86 22.98 -8.32 15.67
C GLU A 86 21.89 -9.17 16.31
N TYR A 87 22.18 -10.45 16.62
CA TYR A 87 21.19 -11.36 17.15
C TYR A 87 20.51 -10.87 18.44
N LYS A 88 21.26 -10.19 19.33
CA LYS A 88 20.69 -9.57 20.54
C LYS A 88 19.61 -8.55 20.20
N ARG A 89 19.82 -7.73 19.17
CA ARG A 89 18.87 -6.72 18.72
C ARG A 89 17.66 -7.35 18.04
N ALA A 90 17.86 -8.39 17.24
CA ALA A 90 16.75 -9.17 16.66
C ALA A 90 15.85 -9.78 17.74
N LYS A 91 16.43 -10.36 18.81
CA LYS A 91 15.66 -10.87 19.95
C LYS A 91 14.87 -9.79 20.68
N GLU A 92 15.47 -8.62 20.89
CA GLU A 92 14.79 -7.49 21.51
C GLU A 92 13.63 -6.98 20.64
N TRP A 93 13.82 -6.94 19.33
CA TRP A 93 12.76 -6.58 18.38
C TRP A 93 11.60 -7.59 18.46
N VAL A 94 11.88 -8.90 18.40
CA VAL A 94 10.85 -9.95 18.53
C VAL A 94 10.12 -9.85 19.87
N LYS A 95 10.85 -9.65 20.98
CA LYS A 95 10.25 -9.48 22.30
C LYS A 95 9.28 -8.29 22.34
N THR A 96 9.70 -7.15 21.80
CA THR A 96 8.96 -5.88 21.88
C THR A 96 7.77 -5.84 20.94
N ASN A 97 7.93 -6.35 19.72
CA ASN A 97 6.98 -6.15 18.62
C ASN A 97 6.15 -7.40 18.29
N VAL A 98 6.54 -8.57 18.79
CA VAL A 98 5.82 -9.82 18.58
C VAL A 98 5.35 -10.41 19.91
N THR A 99 6.28 -10.79 20.79
CA THR A 99 5.94 -11.49 22.05
C THR A 99 5.07 -10.65 22.98
N ARG A 100 5.33 -9.33 23.09
CA ARG A 100 4.52 -8.39 23.88
C ARG A 100 3.03 -8.44 23.52
N TYR A 101 2.70 -8.68 22.26
CA TYR A 101 1.33 -8.71 21.76
C TYR A 101 0.73 -10.11 21.72
N ASN A 102 1.47 -11.15 22.07
CA ASN A 102 0.99 -12.53 22.02
C ASN A 102 0.41 -12.97 23.37
N PHE A 103 -0.79 -12.50 23.67
CA PHE A 103 -1.59 -12.89 24.83
C PHE A 103 -3.08 -12.99 24.43
N THR A 104 -3.94 -13.52 25.29
CA THR A 104 -5.38 -13.59 25.02
C THR A 104 -5.97 -12.19 24.85
N GLY A 105 -6.51 -11.90 23.66
CA GLY A 105 -6.97 -10.55 23.29
C GLY A 105 -5.87 -9.62 22.76
N GLY A 106 -4.68 -10.15 22.49
CA GLY A 106 -3.58 -9.44 21.82
C GLY A 106 -3.74 -9.38 20.30
N VAL A 107 -2.62 -9.24 19.58
CA VAL A 107 -2.58 -9.11 18.11
C VAL A 107 -2.36 -10.47 17.47
N SER A 108 -3.15 -10.81 16.44
CA SER A 108 -3.03 -12.08 15.72
C SER A 108 -1.91 -12.02 14.67
N ILE A 109 -0.65 -11.98 15.12
CA ILE A 109 0.51 -11.94 14.22
C ILE A 109 0.71 -13.30 13.54
N LYS A 110 0.88 -13.29 12.21
CA LYS A 110 1.18 -14.49 11.39
C LYS A 110 2.52 -14.44 10.71
N TYR A 111 2.95 -13.24 10.30
CA TYR A 111 4.18 -13.07 9.56
C TYR A 111 4.98 -11.88 10.08
N VAL A 112 6.30 -11.98 9.96
CA VAL A 112 7.22 -10.84 10.09
C VAL A 112 7.84 -10.58 8.72
N ALA A 113 7.49 -9.45 8.10
CA ALA A 113 8.11 -8.97 6.88
C ALA A 113 9.46 -8.32 7.20
N VAL A 114 10.55 -8.98 6.83
CA VAL A 114 11.92 -8.50 7.07
C VAL A 114 12.38 -7.67 5.88
N GLY A 115 12.15 -6.36 5.96
CA GLY A 115 12.33 -5.42 4.86
C GLY A 115 11.09 -5.31 3.97
N ASN A 116 11.13 -4.36 3.04
CA ASN A 116 10.17 -4.23 1.95
C ASN A 116 10.94 -3.94 0.65
N GLU A 117 10.91 -4.89 -0.27
CA GLU A 117 11.61 -4.86 -1.56
C GLU A 117 13.12 -4.52 -1.46
N PRO A 118 13.88 -5.15 -0.54
CA PRO A 118 15.29 -4.76 -0.29
C PRO A 118 16.22 -5.00 -1.49
N PHE A 119 15.80 -5.80 -2.46
CA PHE A 119 16.57 -6.15 -3.66
C PHE A 119 16.20 -5.35 -4.91
N LEU A 120 15.40 -4.29 -4.75
CA LEU A 120 15.11 -3.36 -5.84
C LEU A 120 16.41 -2.92 -6.52
N SER A 121 16.43 -3.01 -7.84
CA SER A 121 17.56 -2.55 -8.66
C SER A 121 17.93 -1.08 -8.38
N SER A 122 16.93 -0.24 -8.09
CA SER A 122 17.10 1.18 -7.75
C SER A 122 17.84 1.43 -6.43
N TYR A 123 17.90 0.45 -5.51
CA TYR A 123 18.69 0.55 -4.28
C TYR A 123 20.16 0.23 -4.48
N ASN A 124 20.59 -0.15 -5.70
CA ASN A 124 21.98 -0.38 -6.05
C ASN A 124 22.73 -1.29 -5.04
N GLY A 125 22.04 -2.33 -4.56
CA GLY A 125 22.61 -3.30 -3.62
C GLY A 125 22.72 -2.87 -2.15
N SER A 126 22.16 -1.71 -1.76
CA SER A 126 22.25 -1.17 -0.39
C SER A 126 21.85 -2.15 0.72
N PHE A 127 20.89 -3.05 0.45
CA PHE A 127 20.38 -4.00 1.44
C PHE A 127 20.78 -5.46 1.16
N THR A 128 21.54 -5.73 0.09
CA THR A 128 21.80 -7.10 -0.39
C THR A 128 22.47 -7.98 0.66
N ASN A 129 23.51 -7.46 1.33
CA ASN A 129 24.33 -8.23 2.27
C ASN A 129 23.77 -8.27 3.69
N ILE A 130 22.74 -7.48 3.99
CA ILE A 130 22.19 -7.36 5.36
C ILE A 130 20.81 -7.99 5.51
N THR A 131 20.10 -8.23 4.41
CA THR A 131 18.73 -8.77 4.44
C THR A 131 18.70 -10.23 4.89
N PHE A 132 19.53 -11.09 4.31
CA PHE A 132 19.50 -12.51 4.63
C PHE A 132 19.90 -12.81 6.09
N PRO A 133 20.98 -12.24 6.66
CA PRO A 133 21.27 -12.44 8.08
C PRO A 133 20.18 -11.88 9.01
N ALA A 134 19.54 -10.75 8.65
CA ALA A 134 18.39 -10.24 9.39
C ALA A 134 17.21 -11.23 9.39
N LEU A 135 16.88 -11.80 8.22
CA LEU A 135 15.85 -12.83 8.08
C LEU A 135 16.15 -14.04 8.98
N GLN A 136 17.38 -14.55 8.94
CA GLN A 136 17.81 -15.68 9.76
C GLN A 136 17.68 -15.37 11.25
N ASN A 137 18.19 -14.21 11.69
CA ASN A 137 18.15 -13.81 13.09
C ASN A 137 16.72 -13.64 13.61
N ILE A 138 15.81 -13.07 12.81
CA ILE A 138 14.41 -12.89 13.20
C ILE A 138 13.70 -14.25 13.32
N GLN A 139 13.86 -15.15 12.34
CA GLN A 139 13.26 -16.48 12.44
C GLN A 139 13.83 -17.27 13.64
N ASN A 140 15.14 -17.18 13.89
CA ASN A 140 15.76 -17.82 15.05
C ASN A 140 15.25 -17.24 16.38
N ALA A 141 15.08 -15.92 16.46
CA ALA A 141 14.51 -15.26 17.63
C ALA A 141 13.04 -15.66 17.86
N LEU A 142 12.24 -15.83 16.79
CA LEU A 142 10.89 -16.38 16.88
C LEU A 142 10.88 -17.83 17.39
N ASN A 143 11.83 -18.65 16.91
CA ASN A 143 12.00 -20.02 17.38
C ASN A 143 12.38 -20.05 18.88
N GLU A 144 13.36 -19.24 19.32
CA GLU A 144 13.80 -19.14 20.72
C GLU A 144 12.67 -18.64 21.65
N ALA A 145 11.79 -17.76 21.14
CA ALA A 145 10.62 -17.29 21.87
C ALA A 145 9.44 -18.29 21.89
N GLY A 146 9.54 -19.42 21.19
CA GLY A 146 8.49 -20.45 21.13
C GLY A 146 7.35 -20.16 20.14
N PHE A 147 7.52 -19.21 19.21
CA PHE A 147 6.51 -18.83 18.22
C PHE A 147 6.85 -19.22 16.78
N GLY A 148 8.03 -19.80 16.56
CA GLY A 148 8.56 -20.14 15.25
C GLY A 148 7.67 -21.05 14.41
N ASP A 149 6.81 -21.87 15.02
CA ASP A 149 5.87 -22.74 14.30
C ASP A 149 4.62 -22.01 13.81
N SER A 150 4.20 -20.96 14.53
CA SER A 150 2.97 -20.20 14.25
C SER A 150 3.19 -18.86 13.56
N ILE A 151 4.39 -18.30 13.68
CA ILE A 151 4.78 -17.00 13.13
C ILE A 151 6.03 -17.20 12.28
N LYS A 152 5.96 -16.85 11.00
CA LYS A 152 7.06 -17.03 10.04
C LYS A 152 7.64 -15.71 9.60
N ALA A 153 8.97 -15.62 9.54
CA ALA A 153 9.65 -14.51 8.91
C ALA A 153 9.68 -14.72 7.38
N THR A 154 9.44 -13.65 6.62
CA THR A 154 9.47 -13.63 5.15
C THR A 154 10.14 -12.35 4.67
N VAL A 155 10.47 -12.28 3.38
CA VAL A 155 11.01 -11.07 2.75
C VAL A 155 10.06 -10.69 1.60
N PRO A 156 9.24 -9.64 1.75
CA PRO A 156 8.50 -9.06 0.63
C PRO A 156 9.48 -8.54 -0.42
N SER A 157 9.45 -9.13 -1.61
CA SER A 157 10.30 -8.76 -2.74
C SER A 157 9.46 -8.21 -3.88
N ASN A 158 9.95 -7.17 -4.56
CA ASN A 158 9.32 -6.73 -5.81
C ASN A 158 9.44 -7.82 -6.88
N ALA A 159 8.54 -7.82 -7.86
CA ALA A 159 8.67 -8.67 -9.04
C ALA A 159 9.96 -8.42 -9.87
N ASP A 160 10.70 -7.34 -9.60
CA ASP A 160 12.00 -7.03 -10.22
C ASP A 160 13.15 -7.99 -9.82
N VAL A 161 12.92 -8.88 -8.85
CA VAL A 161 13.94 -9.86 -8.41
C VAL A 161 14.05 -11.06 -9.36
N TYR A 162 13.13 -11.20 -10.31
CA TYR A 162 13.16 -12.19 -11.37
C TYR A 162 12.90 -11.54 -12.73
N ALA A 163 13.40 -12.17 -13.77
CA ALA A 163 13.27 -11.71 -15.12
C ALA A 163 13.19 -12.89 -16.09
N THR A 164 12.76 -12.58 -17.31
CA THR A 164 12.86 -13.43 -18.48
C THR A 164 14.04 -12.97 -19.35
N PRO A 165 14.68 -13.86 -20.11
CA PRO A 165 15.65 -13.45 -21.13
C PRO A 165 14.98 -12.58 -22.21
N SER A 166 15.67 -11.54 -22.70
CA SER A 166 15.12 -10.62 -23.70
C SER A 166 14.75 -11.28 -25.03
N ASN A 167 15.36 -12.42 -25.36
CA ASN A 167 15.05 -13.22 -26.54
C ASN A 167 13.99 -14.31 -26.30
N ASN A 168 13.46 -14.42 -25.07
CA ASN A 168 12.46 -15.40 -24.67
C ASN A 168 11.61 -14.87 -23.51
N ASP A 169 10.86 -13.80 -23.78
CA ASP A 169 10.03 -13.10 -22.78
C ASP A 169 8.71 -13.84 -22.53
N VAL A 170 8.80 -15.00 -21.87
CA VAL A 170 7.67 -15.85 -21.51
C VAL A 170 7.82 -16.40 -20.09
N PRO A 171 6.72 -16.69 -19.37
CA PRO A 171 6.76 -17.11 -17.97
C PRO A 171 7.68 -18.30 -17.67
N SER A 172 7.68 -19.35 -18.50
CA SER A 172 8.51 -20.55 -18.33
C SER A 172 10.02 -20.28 -18.38
N ALA A 173 10.43 -19.16 -18.94
CA ALA A 173 11.83 -18.72 -19.00
C ALA A 173 12.30 -18.00 -17.73
N GLY A 174 11.40 -17.75 -16.77
CA GLY A 174 11.68 -16.98 -15.55
C GLY A 174 12.87 -17.50 -14.77
N ARG A 175 13.79 -16.61 -14.40
CA ARG A 175 14.92 -16.85 -13.50
C ARG A 175 15.05 -15.69 -12.52
N PHE A 176 15.58 -15.95 -11.33
CA PHE A 176 16.07 -14.86 -10.48
C PHE A 176 17.11 -14.03 -11.24
N ARG A 177 17.06 -12.71 -11.06
CA ARG A 177 17.95 -11.75 -11.71
C ARG A 177 19.41 -12.13 -11.41
N SER A 178 20.27 -12.10 -12.41
CA SER A 178 21.59 -12.74 -12.35
C SER A 178 22.50 -12.19 -11.24
N ASP A 179 22.48 -10.88 -11.02
CA ASP A 179 23.22 -10.14 -9.99
C ASP A 179 22.84 -10.54 -8.55
N ILE A 180 21.61 -11.02 -8.32
CA ILE A 180 21.11 -11.42 -6.98
C ILE A 180 20.69 -12.90 -6.92
N SER A 181 20.92 -13.68 -7.98
CA SER A 181 20.48 -15.06 -8.09
C SER A 181 20.98 -15.93 -6.93
N GLY A 182 22.23 -15.76 -6.51
CA GLY A 182 22.82 -16.47 -5.39
C GLY A 182 22.13 -16.19 -4.06
N ILE A 183 21.94 -14.90 -3.73
CA ILE A 183 21.30 -14.50 -2.46
C ILE A 183 19.81 -14.84 -2.43
N MET A 184 19.10 -14.67 -3.55
CA MET A 184 17.70 -15.07 -3.65
C MET A 184 17.54 -16.58 -3.46
N THR A 185 18.44 -17.39 -4.04
CA THR A 185 18.45 -18.84 -3.84
C THR A 185 18.65 -19.20 -2.36
N GLN A 186 19.58 -18.54 -1.66
CA GLN A 186 19.79 -18.75 -0.22
C GLN A 186 18.55 -18.40 0.60
N ILE A 187 17.90 -17.28 0.29
CA ILE A 187 16.67 -16.84 0.96
C ILE A 187 15.55 -17.87 0.75
N VAL A 188 15.27 -18.28 -0.48
CA VAL A 188 14.16 -19.22 -0.73
C VAL A 188 14.43 -20.61 -0.16
N GLN A 189 15.69 -21.05 -0.12
CA GLN A 189 16.07 -22.29 0.57
C GLN A 189 15.83 -22.19 2.08
N PHE A 190 16.18 -21.06 2.70
CA PHE A 190 15.95 -20.83 4.11
C PHE A 190 14.46 -20.76 4.46
N LEU A 191 13.66 -20.05 3.64
CA LEU A 191 12.21 -19.97 3.80
C LEU A 191 11.58 -21.37 3.71
N ASN A 192 11.97 -22.17 2.72
CA ASN A 192 11.52 -23.55 2.57
C ASN A 192 11.85 -24.40 3.81
N ASN A 193 13.09 -24.34 4.29
CA ASN A 193 13.53 -25.08 5.48
C ASN A 193 12.83 -24.64 6.77
N SER A 194 12.35 -23.40 6.80
CA SER A 194 11.62 -22.81 7.94
C SER A 194 10.11 -22.99 7.83
N ASN A 195 9.59 -23.65 6.78
CA ASN A 195 8.17 -23.70 6.44
C ASN A 195 7.53 -22.30 6.34
N ALA A 196 8.27 -21.34 5.77
CA ALA A 196 7.85 -19.96 5.56
C ALA A 196 7.55 -19.71 4.08
N PRO A 197 6.55 -18.87 3.75
CA PRO A 197 6.28 -18.49 2.38
C PRO A 197 7.29 -17.46 1.87
N LEU A 198 7.47 -17.39 0.55
CA LEU A 198 8.01 -16.21 -0.12
C LEU A 198 6.90 -15.18 -0.30
N THR A 199 7.18 -13.91 0.00
CA THR A 199 6.25 -12.81 -0.26
C THR A 199 6.72 -12.02 -1.48
N VAL A 200 5.83 -11.79 -2.46
CA VAL A 200 6.13 -11.03 -3.68
C VAL A 200 5.13 -9.90 -3.88
N ASN A 201 5.60 -8.76 -4.34
CA ASN A 201 4.78 -7.61 -4.71
C ASN A 201 4.64 -7.58 -6.25
N ILE A 202 3.41 -7.59 -6.76
CA ILE A 202 3.10 -7.66 -8.20
C ILE A 202 2.18 -6.51 -8.59
N TYR A 203 2.64 -5.63 -9.49
CA TYR A 203 1.89 -4.46 -9.94
C TYR A 203 1.75 -4.43 -11.46
N PRO A 204 0.64 -4.94 -12.01
CA PRO A 204 0.31 -4.80 -13.44
C PRO A 204 0.33 -3.35 -13.95
N PHE A 205 -0.03 -2.39 -13.09
CA PHE A 205 0.06 -0.95 -13.38
C PHE A 205 1.47 -0.52 -13.81
N LEU A 206 2.53 -1.03 -13.17
CA LEU A 206 3.91 -0.64 -13.47
C LEU A 206 4.35 -1.05 -14.88
N SER A 207 3.72 -2.08 -15.48
CA SER A 207 3.97 -2.44 -16.87
C SER A 207 3.49 -1.38 -17.85
N LEU A 208 2.38 -0.70 -17.55
CA LEU A 208 1.88 0.44 -18.34
C LEU A 208 2.67 1.71 -18.09
N TYR A 209 3.11 1.93 -16.85
CA TYR A 209 3.91 3.10 -16.49
C TYR A 209 5.32 3.03 -17.11
N GLY A 210 5.95 1.85 -17.11
CA GLY A 210 7.30 1.66 -17.63
C GLY A 210 7.39 1.47 -19.16
N ASN A 211 6.28 1.22 -19.84
CA ASN A 211 6.25 0.98 -21.29
C ASN A 211 4.93 1.48 -21.92
N ASP A 212 5.01 2.57 -22.67
CA ASP A 212 3.86 3.17 -23.37
C ASP A 212 3.25 2.26 -24.44
N ASP A 213 4.01 1.31 -24.97
CA ASP A 213 3.55 0.32 -25.95
C ASP A 213 3.00 -0.97 -25.29
N PHE A 214 2.99 -1.04 -23.95
CA PHE A 214 2.46 -2.21 -23.26
C PHE A 214 0.97 -2.42 -23.58
N PRO A 215 0.54 -3.63 -23.95
CA PRO A 215 -0.86 -3.86 -24.34
C PRO A 215 -1.80 -3.61 -23.17
N ILE A 216 -2.56 -2.50 -23.21
CA ILE A 216 -3.40 -2.06 -22.09
C ILE A 216 -4.35 -3.14 -21.57
N ASN A 217 -4.98 -3.90 -22.46
CA ASN A 217 -5.90 -4.96 -22.08
C ASN A 217 -5.20 -6.12 -21.34
N TYR A 218 -3.91 -6.33 -21.57
CA TYR A 218 -3.12 -7.36 -20.88
C TYR A 218 -2.85 -7.00 -19.41
N ALA A 219 -2.96 -5.72 -19.03
CA ALA A 219 -2.84 -5.30 -17.62
C ALA A 219 -4.09 -5.65 -16.79
N PHE A 220 -5.19 -6.05 -17.42
CA PHE A 220 -6.48 -6.37 -16.78
C PHE A 220 -6.87 -7.83 -16.99
N PHE A 221 -7.98 -8.26 -16.38
CA PHE A 221 -8.41 -9.66 -16.35
C PHE A 221 -9.59 -9.98 -17.29
N ASP A 222 -10.05 -9.00 -18.07
CA ASP A 222 -11.19 -9.13 -18.99
C ASP A 222 -10.81 -9.64 -20.38
N GLY A 223 -9.52 -9.90 -20.62
CA GLY A 223 -9.00 -10.50 -21.85
C GLY A 223 -8.73 -9.46 -22.95
N GLY A 224 -8.67 -9.90 -24.20
CA GLY A 224 -8.39 -9.03 -25.36
C GLY A 224 -6.90 -8.96 -25.75
N TYR A 225 -6.00 -9.57 -24.97
CA TYR A 225 -4.62 -9.85 -25.34
C TYR A 225 -4.17 -11.15 -24.67
N SER A 226 -3.25 -11.88 -25.29
CA SER A 226 -2.66 -13.07 -24.67
C SER A 226 -1.28 -13.37 -25.24
N ILE A 227 -0.38 -13.85 -24.38
CA ILE A 227 0.86 -14.52 -24.81
C ILE A 227 0.68 -16.03 -24.65
N THR A 228 1.31 -16.81 -25.53
CA THR A 228 1.31 -18.28 -25.42
C THR A 228 2.70 -18.76 -25.06
N ASP A 229 2.79 -19.61 -24.05
CA ASP A 229 4.04 -20.19 -23.57
C ASP A 229 3.83 -21.68 -23.32
N ASN A 230 4.53 -22.54 -24.07
CA ASN A 230 4.40 -24.01 -24.02
C ASN A 230 2.93 -24.50 -24.08
N GLY A 231 2.10 -23.85 -24.91
CA GLY A 231 0.68 -24.18 -25.06
C GLY A 231 -0.23 -23.63 -23.97
N ILE A 232 0.31 -22.91 -22.96
CA ILE A 232 -0.47 -22.18 -21.95
C ILE A 232 -0.71 -20.76 -22.46
N ALA A 233 -1.96 -20.36 -22.56
CA ALA A 233 -2.34 -18.99 -22.86
C ALA A 233 -2.43 -18.17 -21.56
N TYR A 234 -1.57 -17.16 -21.43
CA TYR A 234 -1.66 -16.16 -20.38
C TYR A 234 -2.42 -14.96 -20.92
N THR A 235 -3.59 -14.67 -20.35
CA THR A 235 -4.49 -13.61 -20.83
C THR A 235 -4.39 -12.31 -20.04
N ASN A 236 -3.55 -12.29 -19.00
CA ASN A 236 -3.27 -11.11 -18.18
C ASN A 236 -1.85 -11.20 -17.61
N VAL A 237 -1.24 -10.03 -17.37
CA VAL A 237 0.14 -9.92 -16.90
C VAL A 237 0.32 -10.36 -15.45
N PHE A 238 -0.73 -10.31 -14.61
CA PHE A 238 -0.66 -10.80 -13.24
C PHE A 238 -0.35 -12.31 -13.21
N ASP A 239 -1.13 -13.12 -13.94
CA ASP A 239 -0.92 -14.57 -14.04
C ASP A 239 0.46 -14.88 -14.64
N ALA A 240 0.86 -14.17 -15.70
CA ALA A 240 2.16 -14.36 -16.33
C ALA A 240 3.31 -14.01 -15.39
N ASN A 241 3.26 -12.88 -14.70
CA ASN A 241 4.30 -12.42 -13.78
C ASN A 241 4.44 -13.37 -12.58
N PHE A 242 3.32 -13.81 -12.01
CA PHE A 242 3.31 -14.79 -10.92
C PHE A 242 3.93 -16.13 -11.38
N ASP A 243 3.59 -16.62 -12.58
CA ASP A 243 4.13 -17.87 -13.10
C ASP A 243 5.59 -17.75 -13.58
N THR A 244 6.08 -16.53 -13.87
CA THR A 244 7.51 -16.23 -14.02
C THR A 244 8.25 -16.48 -12.69
N LEU A 245 7.67 -16.06 -11.55
CA LEU A 245 8.25 -16.37 -10.24
C LEU A 245 8.22 -17.88 -9.96
N VAL A 246 7.11 -18.56 -10.25
CA VAL A 246 7.00 -20.02 -10.07
C VAL A 246 8.09 -20.75 -10.88
N SER A 247 8.33 -20.31 -12.11
CA SER A 247 9.38 -20.85 -12.98
C SER A 247 10.79 -20.55 -12.44
N SER A 248 11.00 -19.36 -11.87
CA SER A 248 12.25 -18.98 -11.20
C SER A 248 12.54 -19.84 -9.98
N LEU A 249 11.53 -20.12 -9.15
CA LEU A 249 11.62 -21.01 -8.01
C LEU A 249 11.89 -22.46 -8.44
N LYS A 250 11.21 -22.94 -9.49
CA LYS A 250 11.45 -24.27 -10.06
C LYS A 250 12.89 -24.43 -10.56
N ALA A 251 13.47 -23.39 -11.15
CA ALA A 251 14.85 -23.41 -11.65
C ALA A 251 15.89 -23.62 -10.53
N VAL A 252 15.55 -23.29 -9.28
CA VAL A 252 16.40 -23.52 -8.10
C VAL A 252 15.93 -24.69 -7.24
N GLY A 253 15.03 -25.53 -7.76
CA GLY A 253 14.54 -26.75 -7.09
C GLY A 253 13.46 -26.53 -6.03
N LEU A 254 12.86 -25.34 -5.97
CA LEU A 254 11.90 -24.92 -4.94
C LEU A 254 10.55 -24.52 -5.52
N GLY A 255 10.14 -25.16 -6.61
CA GLY A 255 8.88 -24.83 -7.29
C GLY A 255 7.71 -24.74 -6.32
N ASP A 256 7.58 -25.68 -5.39
CA ASP A 256 6.46 -25.82 -4.45
C ASP A 256 6.51 -24.92 -3.21
N LEU A 257 7.50 -24.03 -3.11
CA LEU A 257 7.55 -23.03 -2.05
C LEU A 257 6.26 -22.18 -2.06
N PRO A 258 5.52 -22.06 -0.94
CA PRO A 258 4.34 -21.22 -0.87
C PRO A 258 4.64 -19.75 -1.19
N ILE A 259 3.73 -19.10 -1.90
CA ILE A 259 3.84 -17.69 -2.30
C ILE A 259 2.68 -16.90 -1.71
N ILE A 260 2.98 -15.75 -1.11
CA ILE A 260 2.02 -14.70 -0.77
C ILE A 260 2.22 -13.54 -1.73
N VAL A 261 1.14 -13.00 -2.29
CA VAL A 261 1.19 -11.70 -2.98
C VAL A 261 1.05 -10.62 -1.91
N GLY A 262 2.17 -10.04 -1.49
CA GLY A 262 2.24 -9.07 -0.39
C GLY A 262 1.70 -7.70 -0.76
N GLU A 263 1.72 -7.35 -2.05
CA GLU A 263 1.16 -6.10 -2.57
C GLU A 263 0.66 -6.32 -4.01
N VAL A 264 -0.55 -5.88 -4.28
CA VAL A 264 -1.12 -5.75 -5.63
C VAL A 264 -2.20 -4.67 -5.62
N GLY A 265 -2.23 -3.82 -6.63
CA GLY A 265 -3.23 -2.77 -6.67
C GLY A 265 -3.19 -1.96 -7.95
N TRP A 266 -3.93 -0.86 -7.94
CA TRP A 266 -3.97 0.10 -9.03
C TRP A 266 -4.20 1.51 -8.47
N PRO A 267 -3.32 2.49 -8.76
CA PRO A 267 -3.46 3.85 -8.25
C PRO A 267 -4.58 4.60 -8.99
N THR A 268 -5.19 5.59 -8.33
CA THR A 268 -6.34 6.31 -8.91
C THR A 268 -6.03 7.72 -9.37
N ASP A 269 -4.80 8.18 -9.23
CA ASP A 269 -4.36 9.50 -9.65
C ASP A 269 -2.83 9.54 -9.80
N GLY A 270 -2.29 10.66 -10.30
CA GLY A 270 -0.84 10.88 -10.42
C GLY A 270 -0.18 10.30 -11.67
N ASP A 271 -0.96 9.71 -12.59
CA ASP A 271 -0.52 9.25 -13.92
C ASP A 271 -1.74 9.10 -14.87
N LYS A 272 -1.52 9.17 -16.19
CA LYS A 272 -2.57 9.00 -17.22
C LYS A 272 -3.33 7.66 -17.13
N ASN A 273 -2.66 6.61 -16.64
CA ASN A 273 -3.26 5.28 -16.43
C ASN A 273 -3.68 5.07 -14.96
N ALA A 274 -3.45 6.01 -14.07
CA ALA A 274 -3.88 5.99 -12.69
C ALA A 274 -5.20 6.76 -12.55
N ASN A 275 -6.33 6.05 -12.59
CA ASN A 275 -7.65 6.65 -12.44
C ASN A 275 -8.64 5.67 -11.79
N SER A 276 -9.69 6.18 -11.15
CA SER A 276 -10.71 5.35 -10.48
C SER A 276 -11.41 4.37 -11.42
N GLY A 277 -11.50 4.66 -12.71
CA GLY A 277 -12.09 3.77 -13.71
C GLY A 277 -11.23 2.52 -13.96
N TYR A 278 -9.91 2.70 -14.10
CA TYR A 278 -8.98 1.58 -14.23
C TYR A 278 -8.78 0.82 -12.93
N ALA A 279 -8.76 1.50 -11.79
CA ALA A 279 -8.77 0.82 -10.51
C ALA A 279 -10.02 -0.06 -10.35
N TYR A 280 -11.21 0.48 -10.65
CA TYR A 280 -12.45 -0.30 -10.69
C TYR A 280 -12.34 -1.51 -11.64
N ARG A 281 -11.89 -1.31 -12.88
CA ARG A 281 -11.70 -2.39 -13.87
C ARG A 281 -10.76 -3.48 -13.34
N PHE A 282 -9.65 -3.09 -12.74
CA PHE A 282 -8.66 -3.99 -12.18
C PHE A 282 -9.24 -4.85 -11.05
N TYR A 283 -9.83 -4.22 -10.03
CA TYR A 283 -10.38 -4.95 -8.88
C TYR A 283 -11.63 -5.78 -9.25
N ASN A 284 -12.46 -5.30 -10.18
CA ASN A 284 -13.61 -6.05 -10.70
C ASN A 284 -13.18 -7.30 -11.50
N GLY A 285 -11.95 -7.33 -12.00
CA GLY A 285 -11.33 -8.51 -12.61
C GLY A 285 -10.63 -9.43 -11.61
N LEU A 286 -9.89 -8.86 -10.66
CA LEU A 286 -9.11 -9.62 -9.67
C LEU A 286 -9.98 -10.33 -8.64
N LEU A 287 -10.91 -9.61 -8.00
CA LEU A 287 -11.65 -10.11 -6.83
C LEU A 287 -12.51 -11.34 -7.13
N PRO A 288 -13.26 -11.42 -8.26
CA PRO A 288 -14.01 -12.63 -8.60
C PRO A 288 -13.10 -13.85 -8.84
N ARG A 289 -11.90 -13.64 -9.39
CA ARG A 289 -10.93 -14.73 -9.59
C ARG A 289 -10.43 -15.28 -8.27
N LEU A 290 -10.13 -14.40 -7.31
CA LEU A 290 -9.73 -14.81 -5.97
C LEU A 290 -10.88 -15.52 -5.26
N ALA A 291 -12.12 -15.01 -5.36
CA ALA A 291 -13.31 -15.64 -4.80
C ALA A 291 -13.57 -17.05 -5.35
N ALA A 292 -13.29 -17.24 -6.65
CA ALA A 292 -13.40 -18.53 -7.32
C ALA A 292 -12.22 -19.48 -7.06
N ASN A 293 -11.21 -19.08 -6.27
CA ASN A 293 -9.96 -19.82 -6.08
C ASN A 293 -9.33 -20.24 -7.42
N LYS A 294 -9.34 -19.35 -8.41
CA LYS A 294 -8.88 -19.68 -9.76
C LYS A 294 -7.38 -19.94 -9.82
N GLY A 295 -6.59 -19.19 -9.05
CA GLY A 295 -5.13 -19.22 -9.10
C GLY A 295 -4.57 -18.78 -10.45
N THR A 296 -3.36 -19.24 -10.75
CA THR A 296 -2.67 -19.07 -12.04
C THR A 296 -2.56 -20.40 -12.78
N PRO A 297 -2.19 -20.42 -14.08
CA PRO A 297 -1.96 -21.67 -14.81
C PRO A 297 -1.01 -22.67 -14.13
N LEU A 298 0.12 -22.23 -13.57
CA LEU A 298 1.09 -23.12 -12.89
C LEU A 298 0.78 -23.34 -11.40
N ARG A 299 -0.06 -22.49 -10.78
CA ARG A 299 -0.50 -22.56 -9.39
C ARG A 299 -2.01 -22.36 -9.29
N PRO A 300 -2.82 -23.33 -9.76
CA PRO A 300 -4.28 -23.25 -9.62
C PRO A 300 -4.68 -23.35 -8.15
N GLY A 301 -5.76 -22.67 -7.77
CA GLY A 301 -6.29 -22.70 -6.40
C GLY A 301 -6.20 -21.36 -5.68
N ASN A 302 -6.17 -21.42 -4.34
CA ASN A 302 -6.14 -20.25 -3.50
C ASN A 302 -4.76 -19.57 -3.54
N ILE A 303 -4.76 -18.24 -3.60
CA ILE A 303 -3.58 -17.39 -3.48
C ILE A 303 -3.88 -16.38 -2.38
N GLU A 304 -3.00 -16.27 -1.38
CA GLU A 304 -3.09 -15.21 -0.37
C GLU A 304 -2.59 -13.89 -0.97
N VAL A 305 -3.41 -12.85 -0.87
CA VAL A 305 -3.21 -11.57 -1.56
C VAL A 305 -3.50 -10.40 -0.61
N TYR A 306 -2.61 -9.42 -0.58
CA TYR A 306 -2.81 -8.15 0.13
C TYR A 306 -2.92 -7.00 -0.87
N LEU A 307 -4.07 -6.31 -0.86
CA LEU A 307 -4.31 -5.17 -1.75
C LEU A 307 -3.47 -3.97 -1.30
N PHE A 308 -2.83 -3.28 -2.24
CA PHE A 308 -2.05 -2.06 -1.97
C PHE A 308 -2.77 -0.85 -2.56
N GLY A 309 -3.19 0.15 -1.77
CA GLY A 309 -3.18 0.29 -0.30
C GLY A 309 -4.59 0.47 0.28
N LEU A 310 -4.71 0.51 1.60
CA LEU A 310 -6.00 0.80 2.26
C LEU A 310 -6.39 2.28 2.12
N LEU A 311 -5.46 3.19 2.42
CA LEU A 311 -5.65 4.65 2.39
C LEU A 311 -4.65 5.28 1.41
N ASP A 312 -5.00 6.44 0.87
CA ASP A 312 -4.03 7.32 0.20
C ASP A 312 -3.02 7.90 1.22
N GLU A 313 -1.78 8.12 0.79
CA GLU A 313 -0.64 8.44 1.64
C GLU A 313 0.10 9.70 1.13
N ASP A 314 -0.39 10.89 1.51
CA ASP A 314 0.08 12.19 0.98
C ASP A 314 1.52 12.55 1.37
N ALA A 315 2.11 11.89 2.37
CA ALA A 315 3.50 12.08 2.78
C ALA A 315 4.45 11.02 2.20
N LYS A 316 3.94 10.07 1.41
CA LYS A 316 4.77 9.04 0.77
C LYS A 316 5.71 9.67 -0.27
N SER A 317 6.91 9.09 -0.39
CA SER A 317 7.90 9.50 -1.39
C SER A 317 7.36 9.29 -2.81
N ILE A 318 7.52 10.31 -3.65
CA ILE A 318 7.12 10.27 -5.07
C ILE A 318 8.29 9.93 -6.00
N ALA A 319 9.43 9.49 -5.44
CA ALA A 319 10.61 9.15 -6.25
C ALA A 319 10.33 8.06 -7.32
N PRO A 320 9.49 7.03 -7.06
CA PRO A 320 9.03 6.10 -8.10
C PRO A 320 8.07 6.74 -9.12
N GLY A 321 7.28 7.72 -8.70
CA GLY A 321 6.33 8.46 -9.52
C GLY A 321 5.24 9.15 -8.69
N SER A 322 4.54 10.11 -9.30
CA SER A 322 3.47 10.88 -8.65
C SER A 322 2.28 10.01 -8.20
N PHE A 323 2.08 8.85 -8.83
CA PHE A 323 1.02 7.90 -8.47
C PHE A 323 1.20 7.26 -7.08
N GLU A 324 2.39 7.34 -6.48
CA GLU A 324 2.72 6.69 -5.20
C GLU A 324 1.82 7.11 -4.03
N ARG A 325 1.19 8.28 -4.10
CA ARG A 325 0.31 8.79 -3.05
C ARG A 325 -1.14 8.35 -3.19
N HIS A 326 -1.48 7.64 -4.28
CA HIS A 326 -2.86 7.42 -4.74
C HIS A 326 -3.29 5.96 -4.85
N TRP A 327 -2.58 5.05 -4.16
CA TRP A 327 -2.85 3.61 -4.17
C TRP A 327 -4.06 3.20 -3.32
N GLY A 328 -4.56 4.09 -2.47
CA GLY A 328 -5.66 3.79 -1.55
C GLY A 328 -6.92 3.37 -2.27
N ILE A 329 -7.59 2.32 -1.77
CA ILE A 329 -8.99 2.03 -2.10
C ILE A 329 -9.95 3.01 -1.40
N PHE A 330 -9.49 3.62 -0.30
CA PHE A 330 -10.08 4.79 0.35
C PHE A 330 -9.17 6.01 0.19
N LYS A 331 -9.77 7.20 0.26
CA LYS A 331 -9.03 8.48 0.37
C LYS A 331 -8.33 8.58 1.73
N TYR A 332 -7.51 9.62 1.91
CA TYR A 332 -6.84 9.96 3.17
C TYR A 332 -7.81 10.00 4.39
N ASP A 333 -9.05 10.46 4.18
CA ASP A 333 -10.11 10.56 5.19
C ASP A 333 -10.95 9.29 5.37
N GLY A 334 -10.57 8.20 4.68
CA GLY A 334 -11.26 6.92 4.78
C GLY A 334 -12.59 6.85 4.04
N GLN A 335 -12.90 7.83 3.17
CA GLN A 335 -14.06 7.74 2.27
C GLN A 335 -13.73 6.89 1.03
N PRO A 336 -14.66 6.06 0.54
CA PRO A 336 -14.41 5.14 -0.58
C PRO A 336 -14.25 5.92 -1.90
N LYS A 337 -13.34 5.45 -2.77
CA LYS A 337 -13.01 6.14 -4.04
C LYS A 337 -13.82 5.63 -5.24
N PHE A 338 -14.22 4.37 -5.22
CA PHE A 338 -14.97 3.70 -6.28
C PHE A 338 -15.72 2.49 -5.70
N ALA A 339 -16.65 1.93 -6.47
CA ALA A 339 -17.38 0.74 -6.07
C ALA A 339 -16.46 -0.49 -6.07
N MET A 340 -16.55 -1.33 -5.05
CA MET A 340 -15.68 -2.48 -4.89
C MET A 340 -16.37 -3.56 -4.08
N ASP A 341 -16.29 -4.80 -4.56
CA ASP A 341 -16.86 -5.96 -3.88
C ASP A 341 -15.77 -6.93 -3.43
N LEU A 342 -15.33 -6.78 -2.17
CA LEU A 342 -14.33 -7.63 -1.53
C LEU A 342 -14.76 -9.10 -1.37
N SER A 343 -16.04 -9.43 -1.63
CA SER A 343 -16.51 -10.82 -1.70
C SER A 343 -16.26 -11.48 -3.05
N GLY A 344 -15.96 -10.68 -4.08
CA GLY A 344 -15.80 -11.13 -5.46
C GLY A 344 -17.07 -11.71 -6.09
N GLN A 345 -18.25 -11.41 -5.54
CA GLN A 345 -19.54 -11.90 -6.04
C GLN A 345 -20.17 -10.97 -7.11
N GLY A 346 -19.41 -9.98 -7.58
CA GLY A 346 -19.83 -9.05 -8.65
C GLY A 346 -20.82 -7.98 -8.19
N GLN A 347 -20.82 -7.62 -6.89
CA GLN A 347 -21.67 -6.55 -6.38
C GLN A 347 -21.12 -5.17 -6.77
N ASN A 348 -22.00 -4.25 -7.17
CA ASN A 348 -21.61 -2.86 -7.43
C ASN A 348 -22.01 -1.97 -6.25
N LYS A 349 -21.17 -1.93 -5.20
CA LYS A 349 -21.41 -1.14 -3.98
C LYS A 349 -20.14 -0.40 -3.54
N LEU A 350 -20.32 0.74 -2.88
CA LEU A 350 -19.22 1.40 -2.18
C LEU A 350 -18.90 0.64 -0.89
N LEU A 351 -17.61 0.66 -0.52
CA LEU A 351 -17.17 0.18 0.78
C LEU A 351 -17.69 1.11 1.90
N VAL A 352 -17.77 0.58 3.12
CA VAL A 352 -18.13 1.36 4.30
C VAL A 352 -16.95 2.23 4.69
N GLY A 353 -17.08 3.55 4.51
CA GLY A 353 -16.04 4.52 4.85
C GLY A 353 -15.95 4.82 6.35
N ALA A 354 -14.91 5.58 6.72
CA ALA A 354 -14.72 6.07 8.09
C ALA A 354 -15.95 6.86 8.57
N GLN A 355 -16.33 6.64 9.82
CA GLN A 355 -17.45 7.32 10.47
C GLN A 355 -16.94 8.40 11.44
N ASN A 356 -17.70 9.48 11.58
CA ASN A 356 -17.41 10.59 12.51
C ASN A 356 -16.04 11.27 12.30
N VAL A 357 -15.55 11.30 11.06
CA VAL A 357 -14.32 12.02 10.71
C VAL A 357 -14.51 13.50 11.03
N GLN A 358 -13.61 14.05 11.84
CA GLN A 358 -13.56 15.48 12.11
C GLN A 358 -12.62 16.13 11.11
N TYR A 359 -13.10 17.16 10.43
CA TYR A 359 -12.32 17.93 9.46
C TYR A 359 -11.96 19.28 10.06
N LEU A 360 -10.88 19.87 9.54
CA LEU A 360 -10.58 21.27 9.75
C LEU A 360 -11.74 22.16 9.26
N PRO A 361 -11.79 23.46 9.64
CA PRO A 361 -12.83 24.36 9.17
C PRO A 361 -12.94 24.40 7.64
N THR A 362 -14.14 24.66 7.12
CA THR A 362 -14.40 24.73 5.67
C THR A 362 -13.83 26.01 5.06
N LYS A 363 -12.51 26.04 4.92
CA LYS A 363 -11.70 27.13 4.39
C LYS A 363 -10.64 26.57 3.44
N TRP A 364 -10.34 27.33 2.41
CA TRP A 364 -9.32 27.01 1.44
C TRP A 364 -8.36 28.18 1.26
N CYS A 365 -7.14 27.88 0.80
CA CYS A 365 -6.21 28.89 0.34
C CYS A 365 -6.23 28.97 -1.18
N THR A 366 -6.56 30.13 -1.73
CA THR A 366 -6.66 30.35 -3.18
C THR A 366 -5.69 31.42 -3.65
N PHE A 367 -5.33 31.39 -4.92
CA PHE A 367 -4.60 32.49 -5.56
C PHE A 367 -5.35 33.82 -5.37
N ASN A 368 -4.60 34.87 -5.03
CA ASN A 368 -5.13 36.23 -4.87
C ASN A 368 -5.10 36.97 -6.22
N PRO A 369 -6.25 37.23 -6.87
CA PRO A 369 -6.30 37.92 -8.16
C PRO A 369 -5.81 39.38 -8.08
N ASN A 370 -5.72 39.94 -6.87
CA ASN A 370 -5.24 41.31 -6.62
C ASN A 370 -3.75 41.35 -6.24
N ALA A 371 -3.02 40.23 -6.36
CA ALA A 371 -1.60 40.18 -6.08
C ALA A 371 -0.83 41.16 -6.98
N LYS A 372 0.02 42.00 -6.37
CA LYS A 372 0.73 43.08 -7.07
C LYS A 372 2.09 42.64 -7.62
N ASP A 373 2.75 41.70 -6.94
CA ASP A 373 4.06 41.19 -7.31
C ASP A 373 3.97 39.71 -7.62
N MET A 374 4.10 39.36 -8.91
CA MET A 374 4.06 37.99 -9.41
C MET A 374 5.46 37.38 -9.58
N SER A 375 6.52 38.14 -9.31
CA SER A 375 7.91 37.71 -9.53
C SER A 375 8.31 36.48 -8.71
N LYS A 376 7.62 36.25 -7.60
CA LYS A 376 7.83 35.12 -6.69
C LYS A 376 6.81 33.99 -6.81
N LEU A 377 5.91 34.03 -7.80
CA LEU A 377 4.86 33.02 -7.95
C LEU A 377 5.43 31.60 -8.04
N ALA A 378 6.37 31.38 -8.96
CA ALA A 378 6.98 30.07 -9.17
C ALA A 378 7.70 29.56 -7.91
N ASP A 379 8.47 30.42 -7.23
CA ASP A 379 9.16 30.08 -5.98
C ASP A 379 8.18 29.63 -4.89
N ASN A 380 7.04 30.33 -4.74
CA ASN A 380 6.02 30.00 -3.73
C ASN A 380 5.25 28.72 -4.08
N VAL A 381 4.94 28.50 -5.36
CA VAL A 381 4.32 27.24 -5.81
C VAL A 381 5.26 26.07 -5.57
N ASN A 382 6.55 26.21 -5.92
CA ASN A 382 7.55 25.19 -5.67
C ASN A 382 7.72 24.91 -4.16
N TYR A 383 7.74 25.96 -3.33
CA TYR A 383 7.77 25.81 -1.88
C TYR A 383 6.54 25.03 -1.38
N ALA A 384 5.33 25.41 -1.78
CA ALA A 384 4.11 24.71 -1.39
C ALA A 384 4.16 23.21 -1.77
N CYS A 385 4.52 22.89 -3.00
CA CYS A 385 4.63 21.51 -3.48
C CYS A 385 5.83 20.74 -2.93
N THR A 386 6.83 21.41 -2.34
CA THR A 386 7.91 20.73 -1.61
C THR A 386 7.41 20.19 -0.27
N TYR A 387 6.46 20.88 0.37
CA TYR A 387 5.98 20.60 1.73
C TYR A 387 4.53 20.10 1.78
N ALA A 388 3.94 19.77 0.63
CA ALA A 388 2.58 19.25 0.52
C ALA A 388 2.39 18.41 -0.75
N ASP A 389 1.20 17.85 -0.92
CA ASP A 389 0.89 17.02 -2.09
C ASP A 389 0.29 17.81 -3.27
N CYS A 390 1.11 17.97 -4.31
CA CYS A 390 0.73 18.55 -5.60
C CYS A 390 0.67 17.52 -6.74
N THR A 391 0.80 16.22 -6.46
CA THR A 391 0.91 15.19 -7.50
C THR A 391 -0.30 15.11 -8.44
N ALA A 392 -1.48 15.47 -7.96
CA ALA A 392 -2.71 15.54 -8.75
C ALA A 392 -2.68 16.58 -9.90
N LEU A 393 -1.73 17.54 -9.86
CA LEU A 393 -1.51 18.52 -10.93
C LEU A 393 -0.80 17.93 -12.17
N GLY A 394 -0.23 16.72 -12.04
CA GLY A 394 0.56 16.09 -13.09
C GLY A 394 -0.24 15.76 -14.35
N TYR A 395 0.47 15.49 -15.45
CA TYR A 395 -0.15 15.10 -16.70
C TYR A 395 -1.04 13.85 -16.54
N GLY A 396 -2.27 13.92 -17.05
CA GLY A 396 -3.24 12.82 -16.97
C GLY A 396 -3.87 12.59 -15.59
N SER A 397 -3.51 13.40 -14.60
CA SER A 397 -4.05 13.35 -13.23
C SER A 397 -5.37 14.13 -13.08
N SER A 398 -6.04 14.01 -11.93
CA SER A 398 -7.39 14.54 -11.69
C SER A 398 -7.50 16.06 -11.77
N CYS A 399 -6.40 16.78 -11.55
CA CYS A 399 -6.31 18.23 -11.59
C CYS A 399 -5.53 18.77 -12.81
N ASN A 400 -5.20 17.92 -13.80
CA ASN A 400 -4.45 18.30 -15.00
C ASN A 400 -5.09 19.46 -15.81
N ASN A 401 -6.42 19.60 -15.75
CA ASN A 401 -7.17 20.55 -16.58
C ASN A 401 -7.44 21.90 -15.90
N LEU A 402 -6.82 22.17 -14.74
CA LEU A 402 -6.90 23.48 -14.10
C LEU A 402 -6.18 24.54 -14.95
N ASP A 403 -6.71 25.76 -14.95
CA ASP A 403 -6.00 26.91 -15.50
C ASP A 403 -4.81 27.32 -14.59
N ALA A 404 -4.05 28.34 -15.01
CA ALA A 404 -2.88 28.79 -14.24
C ALA A 404 -3.23 29.19 -12.79
N ASN A 405 -4.36 29.85 -12.58
CA ASN A 405 -4.80 30.28 -11.25
C ASN A 405 -5.27 29.08 -10.41
N GLY A 406 -5.96 28.12 -11.02
CA GLY A 406 -6.35 26.88 -10.39
C GLY A 406 -5.15 26.06 -9.94
N ASN A 407 -4.13 25.92 -10.80
CA ASN A 407 -2.89 25.20 -10.46
C ASN A 407 -2.18 25.82 -9.26
N VAL A 408 -2.03 27.15 -9.24
CA VAL A 408 -1.46 27.88 -8.11
C VAL A 408 -2.31 27.69 -6.84
N SER A 409 -3.63 27.81 -6.97
CA SER A 409 -4.55 27.65 -5.85
C SER A 409 -4.49 26.25 -5.27
N TYR A 410 -4.33 25.21 -6.09
CA TYR A 410 -4.22 23.83 -5.62
C TYR A 410 -2.97 23.66 -4.77
N ALA A 411 -1.82 24.12 -5.27
CA ALA A 411 -0.56 24.06 -4.52
C ALA A 411 -0.67 24.80 -3.17
N PHE A 412 -1.20 26.02 -3.19
CA PHE A 412 -1.39 26.82 -1.96
C PHE A 412 -2.37 26.18 -0.99
N ASN A 413 -3.48 25.62 -1.48
CA ASN A 413 -4.43 24.91 -0.63
C ASN A 413 -3.80 23.66 -0.02
N SER A 414 -3.14 22.80 -0.81
CA SER A 414 -2.48 21.60 -0.29
C SER A 414 -1.53 21.94 0.86
N TYR A 415 -0.69 22.98 0.71
CA TYR A 415 0.19 23.43 1.79
C TYR A 415 -0.58 23.98 2.99
N TYR A 416 -1.56 24.85 2.77
CA TYR A 416 -2.39 25.43 3.84
C TYR A 416 -3.08 24.36 4.68
N GLN A 417 -3.61 23.31 4.04
CA GLN A 417 -4.23 22.17 4.70
C GLN A 417 -3.21 21.35 5.52
N VAL A 418 -2.04 21.05 4.95
CA VAL A 418 -0.94 20.37 5.66
C VAL A 418 -0.47 21.18 6.88
N GLN A 419 -0.51 22.51 6.83
CA GLN A 419 -0.17 23.39 7.95
C GLN A 419 -1.32 23.63 8.94
N ASN A 420 -2.33 22.75 8.99
CA ASN A 420 -3.48 22.87 9.91
C ASN A 420 -4.22 24.22 9.77
N GLN A 421 -4.29 24.76 8.56
CA GLN A 421 -4.94 26.04 8.27
C GLN A 421 -4.37 27.25 9.05
N ASP A 422 -3.09 27.21 9.44
CA ASP A 422 -2.41 28.34 10.07
C ASP A 422 -2.57 29.63 9.26
N ASP A 423 -2.94 30.74 9.92
CA ASP A 423 -3.24 32.01 9.27
C ASP A 423 -2.06 32.55 8.43
N LEU A 424 -0.82 32.21 8.78
CA LEU A 424 0.38 32.59 8.03
C LEU A 424 0.66 31.65 6.83
N ALA A 425 0.12 30.43 6.85
CA ALA A 425 0.30 29.45 5.78
C ALA A 425 -0.50 29.78 4.51
N CYS A 426 -1.42 30.76 4.57
CA CYS A 426 -2.14 31.29 3.40
C CYS A 426 -1.84 32.77 3.13
N ASN A 427 -0.54 33.10 3.01
CA ASN A 427 -0.10 34.43 2.58
C ASN A 427 0.70 34.38 1.28
N PHE A 428 1.72 33.52 1.21
CA PHE A 428 2.63 33.38 0.07
C PHE A 428 3.11 34.73 -0.49
N GLN A 429 3.55 35.64 0.39
CA GLN A 429 3.99 36.99 0.03
C GLN A 429 2.90 37.84 -0.66
N GLY A 430 1.64 37.65 -0.24
CA GLY A 430 0.47 38.34 -0.80
C GLY A 430 -0.11 37.71 -2.07
N LEU A 431 0.45 36.58 -2.53
CA LEU A 431 -0.02 35.82 -3.69
C LEU A 431 -1.25 34.97 -3.40
N ALA A 432 -1.58 34.75 -2.13
CA ALA A 432 -2.71 33.93 -1.73
C ALA A 432 -3.67 34.66 -0.79
N MET A 433 -4.90 34.15 -0.70
CA MET A 433 -5.91 34.60 0.24
C MET A 433 -6.78 33.43 0.70
N VAL A 434 -7.29 33.52 1.93
CA VAL A 434 -8.25 32.53 2.45
C VAL A 434 -9.64 32.79 1.85
N THR A 435 -10.34 31.73 1.50
CA THR A 435 -11.73 31.77 1.06
C THR A 435 -12.56 30.70 1.76
N THR A 436 -13.85 30.98 1.96
CA THR A 436 -14.84 29.99 2.42
C THR A 436 -15.68 29.45 1.26
N GLN A 437 -15.44 29.92 0.04
CA GLN A 437 -16.07 29.38 -1.16
C GLN A 437 -15.32 28.14 -1.61
N ASN A 438 -16.04 27.06 -1.91
CA ASN A 438 -15.45 25.84 -2.44
C ASN A 438 -14.82 26.13 -3.82
N ILE A 439 -13.53 25.85 -3.95
CA ILE A 439 -12.72 26.09 -5.16
C ILE A 439 -12.42 24.82 -5.96
N SER A 440 -13.00 23.67 -5.59
CA SER A 440 -12.92 22.42 -6.36
C SER A 440 -13.57 22.56 -7.74
N GLN A 441 -12.98 21.91 -8.76
CA GLN A 441 -13.41 22.03 -10.16
C GLN A 441 -13.44 20.67 -10.85
N GLY A 442 -14.59 20.26 -11.36
CA GLY A 442 -14.74 18.99 -12.08
C GLY A 442 -14.31 17.79 -11.24
N SER A 443 -13.31 17.04 -11.72
CA SER A 443 -12.69 15.92 -11.01
C SER A 443 -11.64 16.34 -9.98
N CYS A 444 -11.18 17.59 -10.01
CA CYS A 444 -10.14 18.09 -9.12
C CYS A 444 -10.74 18.52 -7.78
N ASN A 445 -10.39 17.80 -6.72
CA ASN A 445 -10.86 18.08 -5.37
C ASN A 445 -9.80 18.83 -4.56
N PHE A 446 -10.13 20.03 -4.12
CA PHE A 446 -9.33 20.80 -3.17
C PHE A 446 -9.72 20.36 -1.77
N THR A 447 -8.88 19.52 -1.17
CA THR A 447 -9.17 18.87 0.11
C THR A 447 -9.26 19.86 1.26
N ILE A 448 -10.00 19.46 2.30
CA ILE A 448 -9.94 20.02 3.65
C ILE A 448 -9.43 18.90 4.53
N GLU A 449 -8.35 19.15 5.27
CA GLU A 449 -7.69 18.06 5.99
C GLU A 449 -8.45 17.60 7.22
N ILE A 450 -8.10 16.41 7.72
CA ILE A 450 -8.64 15.86 8.97
C ILE A 450 -8.10 16.66 10.17
N ASP A 451 -8.97 16.96 11.15
CA ASP A 451 -8.53 17.54 12.41
C ASP A 451 -7.90 16.45 13.31
N SER A 452 -6.59 16.28 13.14
CA SER A 452 -5.78 15.30 13.87
C SER A 452 -5.44 15.71 15.32
N SER A 453 -5.82 16.93 15.75
CA SER A 453 -5.59 17.43 17.11
C SER A 453 -6.37 16.64 18.18
N SER A 454 -7.43 15.95 17.76
CA SER A 454 -8.20 15.01 18.60
C SER A 454 -7.47 13.67 18.86
N SER A 455 -6.32 13.44 18.22
CA SER A 455 -5.61 12.15 18.21
C SER A 455 -4.12 12.22 18.58
N SER A 456 -3.58 13.39 18.95
CA SER A 456 -2.17 13.52 19.34
C SER A 456 -2.00 13.92 20.82
N LEU A 457 -1.58 12.95 21.63
CA LEU A 457 -0.65 13.25 22.72
C LEU A 457 0.70 13.60 22.11
N GLY A 458 0.87 14.88 21.74
CA GLY A 458 2.14 15.56 21.52
C GLY A 458 2.93 15.20 20.24
N PRO A 459 3.61 16.17 19.61
CA PRO A 459 4.57 15.88 18.56
C PRO A 459 5.78 15.15 19.17
N SER A 460 6.11 13.97 18.67
CA SER A 460 7.42 13.38 18.95
C SER A 460 8.47 14.24 18.25
N LEU A 461 9.37 14.83 19.03
CA LEU A 461 10.49 15.68 18.60
C LEU A 461 11.55 14.95 17.73
N TRP A 462 11.23 13.77 17.18
CA TRP A 462 12.15 12.96 16.38
C TRP A 462 12.02 13.19 14.86
N GLY A 463 10.98 13.92 14.41
CA GLY A 463 10.76 14.23 12.99
C GLY A 463 11.61 15.37 12.41
N LEU A 464 12.39 16.09 13.22
CA LEU A 464 13.19 17.25 12.77
C LEU A 464 14.70 16.98 12.67
N ALA A 465 15.17 15.77 12.97
CA ALA A 465 16.60 15.44 12.90
C ALA A 465 17.06 14.86 11.54
N TYR A 466 16.15 14.48 10.65
CA TYR A 466 16.51 13.79 9.40
C TYR A 466 16.83 14.71 8.20
N LEU A 467 16.60 16.01 8.32
CA LEU A 467 16.88 16.98 7.25
C LEU A 467 18.25 17.67 7.35
N ALA A 468 19.07 17.35 8.36
CA ALA A 468 20.33 18.05 8.63
C ALA A 468 21.62 17.24 8.34
N VAL A 469 21.56 15.98 7.89
CA VAL A 469 22.78 15.16 7.71
C VAL A 469 23.21 14.96 6.24
N LEU A 470 22.44 15.46 5.25
CA LEU A 470 22.81 15.32 3.83
C LEU A 470 23.56 16.51 3.21
N THR A 471 23.93 17.53 3.98
CA THR A 471 24.65 18.72 3.46
C THR A 471 26.13 18.83 3.86
N VAL A 472 26.73 17.81 4.49
CA VAL A 472 28.18 17.80 4.77
C VAL A 472 28.81 16.45 4.39
N MET A 473 28.74 16.06 3.11
CA MET A 473 29.70 15.12 2.49
C MET A 473 29.81 15.35 0.98
N LEU A 474 29.99 16.61 0.57
CA LEU A 474 30.51 16.98 -0.75
C LEU A 474 31.44 18.18 -0.59
N LEU A 475 32.60 17.95 0.05
CA LEU A 475 33.88 18.63 -0.18
C LEU A 475 35.00 17.62 0.06
#